data_AF-A0A1F2TBM5-F1
#
_entry.id   AF-A0A1F2TBM5-F1
#
_cell.length_a   1.000
_cell.length_b   1.000
_cell.length_c   1.000
_cell.angle_alpha   90.00
_cell.angle_beta   90.00
_cell.angle_gamma   90.00
#
_symmetry.space_group_name_H-M   'P 1'
#
loop_
_entity.id
_entity.type
_entity.pdbx_description
1 polymer ?
#
loop_
_entity_poly.entity_id
_entity_poly.type
_entity_poly.pdbx_seq_one_letter_code
_entity_poly.pdbx_strand_id
1 'polypeptide(L)'
;MLAPPAGPVVNAASFQPGALVPGSIASVFGRDLSAGTSSAVSLPLPTMLAGTTIAVNETPTPSFFVSPGQINFQVPWEMARFGGGAIQAAVTLRNPSMSNLATVPVGSVAPGIFTVGQQGTGQGAVLIAGTASLAAPLGTVPGAQPVSRGEYIEIYATGLGAVENEPRSGSAASANPLSRTTAIPSVTIGGVAATVTFSGLAPELVGVYQVNMLVPDDAPVGEAVPLVLSIEGAVANTVTIAVR
;
A
#
# COMPACT_ATOMS: atom_id res chain seq x y z
N MET A 1 -5.89 17.91 30.46
CA MET A 1 -4.58 17.74 29.80
C MET A 1 -4.88 17.27 28.38
N LEU A 2 -4.61 18.10 27.38
CA LEU A 2 -4.85 17.72 25.97
C LEU A 2 -3.89 16.59 25.62
N ALA A 3 -4.40 15.49 25.05
CA ALA A 3 -3.57 14.38 24.60
C ALA A 3 -2.54 14.90 23.56
N PRO A 4 -1.29 14.41 23.57
CA PRO A 4 -0.34 14.77 22.53
C PRO A 4 -0.91 14.38 21.15
N PRO A 5 -0.68 15.18 20.09
CA PRO A 5 -1.15 14.85 18.76
C PRO A 5 -0.57 13.50 18.34
N ALA A 6 -1.36 12.67 17.67
CA ALA A 6 -0.82 11.45 17.11
C ALA A 6 0.16 11.75 15.99
N GLY A 7 1.05 10.79 15.69
CA GLY A 7 2.03 10.94 14.63
C GLY A 7 1.38 10.93 13.24
N PRO A 8 2.20 11.09 12.19
CA PRO A 8 1.70 11.24 10.83
C PRO A 8 0.95 9.97 10.40
N VAL A 9 -0.17 10.19 9.70
CA VAL A 9 -0.81 9.14 8.92
C VAL A 9 -0.12 9.11 7.56
N VAL A 10 0.39 7.95 7.18
CA VAL A 10 1.24 7.77 6.01
C VAL A 10 0.76 6.59 5.17
N ASN A 11 1.17 6.55 3.90
CA ASN A 11 0.99 5.37 3.06
C ASN A 11 1.74 4.18 3.71
N ALA A 12 1.08 3.03 3.88
CA ALA A 12 1.65 1.90 4.61
C ALA A 12 2.78 1.16 3.89
N ALA A 13 2.96 1.41 2.59
CA ALA A 13 4.01 0.83 1.79
C ALA A 13 5.27 1.72 1.77
N SER A 14 5.08 3.02 1.50
CA SER A 14 6.18 3.99 1.35
C SER A 14 6.58 4.68 2.65
N PHE A 15 5.69 4.70 3.65
CA PHE A 15 5.76 5.55 4.85
C PHE A 15 5.92 7.04 4.57
N GLN A 16 5.61 7.48 3.35
CA GLN A 16 5.58 8.89 3.01
C GLN A 16 4.23 9.51 3.42
N PRO A 17 4.23 10.74 3.94
CA PRO A 17 3.00 11.47 4.16
C PRO A 17 2.33 11.78 2.82
N GLY A 18 1.00 11.82 2.81
CA GLY A 18 0.23 12.03 1.61
C GLY A 18 -1.26 11.97 1.88
N ALA A 19 -2.05 11.96 0.80
CA ALA A 19 -3.48 11.81 0.91
C ALA A 19 -3.87 10.37 1.26
N LEU A 20 -4.95 10.21 2.03
CA LEU A 20 -5.64 8.94 2.17
C LEU A 20 -6.37 8.62 0.87
N VAL A 21 -6.13 7.44 0.32
CA VAL A 21 -6.75 7.00 -0.93
C VAL A 21 -7.77 5.92 -0.59
N PRO A 22 -9.03 6.02 -1.04
CA PRO A 22 -10.03 4.98 -0.82
C PRO A 22 -9.50 3.60 -1.23
N GLY A 23 -9.69 2.62 -0.35
CA GLY A 23 -9.23 1.25 -0.53
C GLY A 23 -7.74 1.00 -0.28
N SER A 24 -6.91 2.03 -0.12
CA SER A 24 -5.48 1.87 0.17
C SER A 24 -5.22 1.43 1.60
N ILE A 25 -3.97 1.09 1.89
CA ILE A 25 -3.50 0.77 3.24
C ILE A 25 -2.72 1.97 3.78
N ALA A 26 -3.08 2.41 4.98
CA ALA A 26 -2.42 3.50 5.68
C ALA A 26 -1.89 3.04 7.05
N SER A 27 -0.83 3.70 7.50
CA SER A 27 -0.22 3.50 8.80
C SER A 27 -0.32 4.77 9.62
N VAL A 28 -0.63 4.63 10.91
CA VAL A 28 -0.48 5.69 11.91
C VAL A 28 0.63 5.28 12.85
N PHE A 29 1.63 6.15 13.03
CA PHE A 29 2.68 5.95 14.02
C PHE A 29 2.46 6.87 15.23
N GLY A 30 2.88 6.45 16.41
CA GLY A 30 2.71 7.26 17.60
C GLY A 30 3.08 6.55 18.89
N ARG A 31 2.44 6.98 19.97
CA ARG A 31 2.51 6.37 21.30
C ARG A 31 1.09 6.21 21.83
N ASP A 32 0.90 5.24 22.72
CA ASP A 32 -0.37 4.98 23.38
C ASP A 32 -1.55 4.80 22.41
N LEU A 33 -1.26 4.33 21.18
CA LEU A 33 -2.28 4.12 20.14
C LEU A 33 -3.20 2.93 20.43
N SER A 34 -2.77 2.00 21.28
CA SER A 34 -3.54 0.84 21.69
C SER A 34 -3.04 0.36 23.05
N ALA A 35 -3.92 -0.23 23.86
CA ALA A 35 -3.55 -0.84 25.14
C ALA A 35 -2.77 -2.16 24.97
N GLY A 36 -2.81 -2.74 23.77
CA GLY A 36 -2.11 -3.98 23.46
C GLY A 36 -1.82 -4.13 21.98
N THR A 37 -1.04 -5.16 21.66
CA THR A 37 -0.69 -5.51 20.28
C THR A 37 -1.61 -6.64 19.80
N SER A 38 -2.20 -6.47 18.62
CA SER A 38 -3.08 -7.47 18.02
C SER A 38 -3.11 -7.33 16.50
N SER A 39 -3.18 -8.47 15.81
CA SER A 39 -3.32 -8.57 14.36
C SER A 39 -4.68 -9.17 14.01
N ALA A 40 -5.23 -8.77 12.86
CA ALA A 40 -6.40 -9.42 12.29
C ALA A 40 -6.06 -10.88 11.90
N VAL A 41 -7.02 -11.78 12.15
CA VAL A 41 -6.90 -13.22 11.85
C VAL A 41 -8.05 -13.74 10.97
N SER A 42 -8.86 -12.82 10.44
CA SER A 42 -10.03 -13.15 9.62
C SER A 42 -10.30 -12.07 8.59
N LEU A 43 -11.01 -12.46 7.54
CA LEU A 43 -11.58 -11.58 6.54
C LEU A 43 -13.13 -11.69 6.57
N PRO A 44 -13.87 -10.58 6.38
CA PRO A 44 -13.39 -9.21 6.25
C PRO A 44 -12.62 -8.72 7.49
N LEU A 45 -11.67 -7.80 7.30
CA LEU A 45 -10.86 -7.26 8.38
C LEU A 45 -11.76 -6.64 9.47
N PRO A 46 -11.48 -6.90 10.75
CA PRO A 46 -12.26 -6.34 11.85
C PRO A 46 -12.02 -4.84 11.96
N THR A 47 -13.03 -4.10 12.40
CA THR A 47 -12.91 -2.66 12.70
C THR A 47 -12.45 -2.38 14.14
N MET A 48 -12.20 -3.44 14.92
CA MET A 48 -11.72 -3.37 16.29
C MET A 48 -10.69 -4.47 16.55
N LEU A 49 -9.54 -4.09 17.10
CA LEU A 49 -8.49 -5.01 17.54
C LEU A 49 -8.03 -4.58 18.93
N ALA A 50 -7.90 -5.52 19.87
CA ALA A 50 -7.52 -5.23 21.26
C ALA A 50 -8.32 -4.08 21.93
N GLY A 51 -9.60 -3.91 21.59
CA GLY A 51 -10.44 -2.82 22.08
C GLY A 51 -10.18 -1.44 21.45
N THR A 52 -9.26 -1.37 20.49
CA THR A 52 -8.89 -0.17 19.74
C THR A 52 -9.69 -0.09 18.45
N THR A 53 -10.28 1.08 18.19
CA THR A 53 -10.93 1.39 16.90
C THR A 53 -10.35 2.66 16.30
N ILE A 54 -10.24 2.68 14.98
CA ILE A 54 -9.84 3.83 14.17
C ILE A 54 -10.96 4.16 13.19
N ALA A 55 -11.31 5.43 13.07
CA ALA A 55 -12.31 5.91 12.12
C ALA A 55 -11.78 7.07 11.28
N VAL A 56 -12.20 7.13 10.01
CA VAL A 56 -11.91 8.22 9.07
C VAL A 56 -13.24 8.90 8.77
N ASN A 57 -13.38 10.18 9.14
CA ASN A 57 -14.65 10.91 9.07
C ASN A 57 -15.82 10.13 9.70
N GLU A 58 -15.61 9.65 10.93
CA GLU A 58 -16.56 8.87 11.72
C GLU A 58 -16.89 7.46 11.17
N THR A 59 -16.43 7.12 9.97
CA THR A 59 -16.55 5.77 9.41
C THR A 59 -15.49 4.85 10.03
N PRO A 60 -15.88 3.79 10.77
CA PRO A 60 -14.93 2.80 11.30
C PRO A 60 -14.12 2.16 10.17
N THR A 61 -12.82 2.00 10.39
CA THR A 61 -11.91 1.48 9.36
C THR A 61 -11.52 0.03 9.64
N PRO A 62 -11.52 -0.84 8.63
CA PRO A 62 -10.99 -2.19 8.76
C PRO A 62 -9.49 -2.15 9.10
N SER A 63 -9.08 -2.87 10.14
CA SER A 63 -7.73 -2.81 10.70
C SER A 63 -6.96 -4.11 10.48
N PHE A 64 -5.71 -4.01 10.04
CA PHE A 64 -4.78 -5.14 9.90
C PHE A 64 -4.06 -5.42 11.21
N PHE A 65 -3.64 -4.35 11.89
CA PHE A 65 -2.73 -4.42 13.03
C PHE A 65 -2.91 -3.21 13.94
N VAL A 66 -2.81 -3.43 15.25
CA VAL A 66 -2.71 -2.38 16.26
C VAL A 66 -1.59 -2.72 17.24
N SER A 67 -0.92 -1.70 17.76
CA SER A 67 0.03 -1.76 18.86
C SER A 67 0.07 -0.39 19.54
N PRO A 68 0.73 -0.25 20.71
CA PRO A 68 0.95 1.07 21.30
C PRO A 68 1.68 2.06 20.36
N GLY A 69 2.50 1.56 19.42
CA GLY A 69 3.34 2.38 18.55
C GLY A 69 2.85 2.57 17.12
N GLN A 70 1.94 1.71 16.64
CA GLN A 70 1.52 1.69 15.23
C GLN A 70 0.12 1.09 15.05
N ILE A 71 -0.65 1.65 14.13
CA ILE A 71 -1.89 1.07 13.58
C ILE A 71 -1.77 0.97 12.07
N ASN A 72 -2.12 -0.17 11.49
CA ASN A 72 -2.27 -0.35 10.04
C ASN A 72 -3.73 -0.64 9.73
N PHE A 73 -4.32 0.13 8.83
CA PHE A 73 -5.74 0.05 8.49
C PHE A 73 -5.96 0.25 6.99
N GLN A 74 -7.07 -0.29 6.49
CA GLN A 74 -7.55 0.04 5.15
C GLN A 74 -8.34 1.34 5.22
N VAL A 75 -8.02 2.29 4.34
CA VAL A 75 -8.87 3.45 4.11
C VAL A 75 -10.19 2.95 3.49
N PRO A 76 -11.36 3.21 4.11
CA PRO A 76 -12.62 2.69 3.59
C PRO A 76 -12.89 3.21 2.17
N TRP A 77 -13.43 2.36 1.29
CA TRP A 77 -13.84 2.76 -0.06
C TRP A 77 -14.89 3.86 -0.06
N GLU A 78 -15.72 3.91 1.00
CA GLU A 78 -16.71 4.95 1.24
C GLU A 78 -16.11 6.36 1.31
N MET A 79 -14.79 6.48 1.50
CA MET A 79 -14.10 7.77 1.45
C MET A 79 -14.05 8.37 0.04
N ALA A 80 -14.34 7.59 -1.01
CA ALA A 80 -14.40 8.07 -2.40
C ALA A 80 -15.42 9.21 -2.60
N ARG A 81 -16.49 9.26 -1.78
CA ARG A 81 -17.46 10.37 -1.79
C ARG A 81 -16.87 11.73 -1.41
N PHE A 82 -15.68 11.71 -0.78
CA PHE A 82 -14.93 12.90 -0.41
C PHE A 82 -13.76 13.17 -1.39
N GLY A 83 -13.59 12.35 -2.43
CA GLY A 83 -12.59 12.53 -3.48
C GLY A 83 -12.93 13.71 -4.39
N GLY A 84 -11.94 14.58 -4.64
CA GLY A 84 -12.08 15.74 -5.56
C GLY A 84 -11.83 17.11 -4.93
N GLY A 85 -11.45 17.20 -3.65
CA GLY A 85 -11.13 18.48 -3.00
C GLY A 85 -10.34 18.28 -1.71
N ALA A 86 -9.87 19.40 -1.13
CA ALA A 86 -9.09 19.49 0.11
C ALA A 86 -9.87 19.07 1.38
N ILE A 87 -10.65 17.99 1.29
CA ILE A 87 -11.41 17.44 2.40
C ILE A 87 -10.42 16.72 3.29
N GLN A 88 -10.37 17.27 4.47
CA GLN A 88 -9.47 16.92 5.53
C GLN A 88 -10.23 15.90 6.38
N ALA A 89 -9.83 14.63 6.31
CA ALA A 89 -10.49 13.57 7.04
C ALA A 89 -9.98 13.52 8.48
N ALA A 90 -10.90 13.54 9.44
CA ALA A 90 -10.57 13.33 10.84
C ALA A 90 -10.29 11.85 11.07
N VAL A 91 -9.05 11.54 11.45
CA VAL A 91 -8.68 10.21 11.93
C VAL A 91 -8.85 10.22 13.44
N THR A 92 -9.72 9.36 13.96
CA THR A 92 -10.03 9.31 15.40
C THR A 92 -9.70 7.94 15.97
N LEU A 93 -9.10 7.94 17.16
CA LEU A 93 -8.82 6.74 17.93
C LEU A 93 -9.79 6.69 19.10
N ARG A 94 -10.50 5.58 19.27
CA ARG A 94 -11.25 5.32 20.50
C ARG A 94 -10.56 4.21 21.27
N ASN A 95 -9.84 4.62 22.32
CA ASN A 95 -9.37 3.80 23.43
C ASN A 95 -9.92 4.44 24.74
N PRO A 96 -9.69 3.86 25.94
CA PRO A 96 -10.16 4.44 27.20
C PRO A 96 -9.63 5.87 27.52
N SER A 97 -8.69 6.38 26.72
CA SER A 97 -7.98 7.65 26.88
C SER A 97 -7.98 8.45 25.56
N MET A 98 -9.15 8.92 25.13
CA MET A 98 -9.43 9.62 23.85
C MET A 98 -8.29 10.47 23.25
N SER A 99 -8.00 10.31 21.95
CA SER A 99 -7.21 11.25 21.14
C SER A 99 -7.78 11.47 19.73
N ASN A 100 -7.78 12.72 19.26
CA ASN A 100 -7.88 13.05 17.85
C ASN A 100 -6.50 12.79 17.21
N LEU A 101 -6.42 11.93 16.18
CA LEU A 101 -5.12 11.51 15.65
C LEU A 101 -4.53 12.59 14.73
N ALA A 102 -5.24 12.93 13.67
CA ALA A 102 -4.78 13.90 12.67
C ALA A 102 -5.92 14.32 11.74
N THR A 103 -5.65 15.36 10.96
CA THR A 103 -6.47 15.72 9.81
C THR A 103 -5.63 15.54 8.54
N VAL A 104 -6.12 14.72 7.61
CA VAL A 104 -5.34 14.24 6.45
C VAL A 104 -6.15 14.46 5.17
N PRO A 105 -5.58 14.97 4.07
CA PRO A 105 -6.32 15.10 2.82
C PRO A 105 -6.78 13.72 2.30
N VAL A 106 -7.94 13.68 1.63
CA VAL A 106 -8.38 12.52 0.85
C VAL A 106 -8.09 12.78 -0.63
N GLY A 107 -7.47 11.81 -1.32
CA GLY A 107 -7.00 11.96 -2.70
C GLY A 107 -7.46 10.80 -3.59
N SER A 108 -7.39 10.99 -4.92
CA SER A 108 -7.68 9.93 -5.89
C SER A 108 -6.56 8.88 -5.94
N VAL A 109 -5.31 9.32 -5.82
CA VAL A 109 -4.11 8.47 -5.84
C VAL A 109 -3.03 9.01 -4.90
N ALA A 110 -2.22 8.10 -4.35
CA ALA A 110 -1.05 8.36 -3.52
C ALA A 110 -0.24 7.05 -3.47
N PRO A 111 0.39 6.67 -4.59
CA PRO A 111 0.95 5.34 -4.75
C PRO A 111 2.13 5.10 -3.80
N GLY A 112 2.29 3.86 -3.34
CA GLY A 112 3.45 3.41 -2.59
C GLY A 112 3.74 1.95 -2.92
N ILE A 113 5.01 1.62 -3.16
CA ILE A 113 5.48 0.27 -3.44
C ILE A 113 5.97 -0.34 -2.13
N PHE A 114 5.49 -1.53 -1.80
CA PHE A 114 5.95 -2.26 -0.61
C PHE A 114 7.40 -2.65 -0.79
N THR A 115 8.18 -2.67 0.30
CA THR A 115 9.58 -3.09 0.26
C THR A 115 9.80 -4.31 1.16
N VAL A 116 10.80 -5.13 0.80
CA VAL A 116 11.14 -6.36 1.53
C VAL A 116 11.46 -6.06 3.00
N GLY A 117 12.20 -4.98 3.25
CA GLY A 117 12.55 -4.54 4.60
C GLY A 117 11.41 -3.84 5.35
N GLN A 118 10.27 -3.57 4.69
CA GLN A 118 9.13 -2.83 5.26
C GLN A 118 9.49 -1.42 5.75
N GLN A 119 10.40 -0.73 5.06
CA GLN A 119 10.89 0.62 5.42
C GLN A 119 10.59 1.68 4.35
N GLY A 120 9.85 1.33 3.29
CA GLY A 120 9.57 2.21 2.15
C GLY A 120 10.78 2.48 1.23
N THR A 121 11.94 1.91 1.52
CA THR A 121 13.17 2.00 0.72
C THR A 121 13.84 0.63 0.53
N GLY A 122 14.78 0.54 -0.41
CA GLY A 122 15.52 -0.69 -0.71
C GLY A 122 14.81 -1.59 -1.73
N GLN A 123 15.04 -2.90 -1.63
CA GLN A 123 14.45 -3.89 -2.54
C GLN A 123 12.92 -3.87 -2.44
N GLY A 124 12.25 -3.74 -3.59
CA GLY A 124 10.80 -3.78 -3.68
C GLY A 124 10.25 -5.17 -3.39
N ALA A 125 9.02 -5.24 -2.89
CA ALA A 125 8.21 -6.46 -2.89
C ALA A 125 7.75 -6.71 -4.33
N VAL A 126 8.69 -7.21 -5.14
CA VAL A 126 8.54 -7.44 -6.57
C VAL A 126 8.90 -8.89 -6.85
N LEU A 127 7.92 -9.67 -7.29
CA LEU A 127 8.14 -11.07 -7.67
C LEU A 127 8.46 -11.18 -9.15
N ILE A 128 9.22 -12.22 -9.53
CA ILE A 128 9.27 -12.69 -10.90
C ILE A 128 7.95 -13.40 -11.20
N ALA A 129 7.26 -12.96 -12.25
CA ALA A 129 5.87 -13.35 -12.49
C ALA A 129 5.70 -14.87 -12.63
N GLY A 130 4.63 -15.40 -12.01
CA GLY A 130 4.37 -16.84 -11.98
C GLY A 130 5.31 -17.63 -11.05
N THR A 131 6.09 -16.97 -10.20
CA THR A 131 6.98 -17.59 -9.21
C THR A 131 6.78 -17.00 -7.81
N ALA A 132 7.41 -17.60 -6.81
CA ALA A 132 7.52 -17.03 -5.46
C ALA A 132 8.88 -16.32 -5.23
N SER A 133 9.68 -16.14 -6.28
CA SER A 133 11.02 -15.52 -6.19
C SER A 133 10.94 -14.00 -6.25
N LEU A 134 11.54 -13.32 -5.28
CA LEU A 134 11.77 -11.87 -5.35
C LEU A 134 12.81 -11.55 -6.41
N ALA A 135 12.54 -10.54 -7.24
CA ALA A 135 13.46 -9.93 -8.21
C ALA A 135 14.52 -9.08 -7.48
N ALA A 136 15.40 -9.76 -6.74
CA ALA A 136 16.34 -9.16 -5.81
C ALA A 136 17.66 -9.96 -5.79
N PRO A 137 18.76 -9.40 -5.22
CA PRO A 137 20.03 -10.08 -5.13
C PRO A 137 19.91 -11.45 -4.45
N LEU A 138 20.75 -12.40 -4.89
CA LEU A 138 20.86 -13.69 -4.23
C LEU A 138 21.13 -13.49 -2.73
N GLY A 139 20.38 -14.20 -1.89
CA GLY A 139 20.52 -14.12 -0.43
C GLY A 139 19.78 -12.96 0.25
N THR A 140 19.09 -12.09 -0.50
CA THR A 140 18.18 -11.08 0.10
C THR A 140 17.11 -11.74 0.96
N VAL A 141 16.48 -12.79 0.42
CA VAL A 141 15.66 -13.77 1.12
C VAL A 141 15.87 -15.14 0.48
N PRO A 142 15.47 -16.26 1.12
CA PRO A 142 15.51 -17.57 0.47
C PRO A 142 14.75 -17.57 -0.87
N GLY A 143 15.41 -17.98 -1.95
CA GLY A 143 14.82 -18.05 -3.29
C GLY A 143 14.76 -16.73 -4.08
N ALA A 144 15.26 -15.61 -3.53
CA ALA A 144 15.45 -14.39 -4.29
C ALA A 144 16.50 -14.59 -5.40
N GLN A 145 16.26 -13.99 -6.57
CA GLN A 145 17.18 -14.01 -7.70
C GLN A 145 16.96 -12.78 -8.61
N PRO A 146 18.00 -12.32 -9.32
CA PRO A 146 17.83 -11.26 -10.32
C PRO A 146 16.90 -11.70 -11.45
N VAL A 147 15.97 -10.82 -11.84
CA VAL A 147 15.08 -11.03 -12.99
C VAL A 147 15.82 -10.78 -14.29
N SER A 148 15.54 -11.56 -15.33
CA SER A 148 16.10 -11.33 -16.67
C SER A 148 15.31 -10.25 -17.40
N ARG A 149 15.99 -9.52 -18.27
CA ARG A 149 15.31 -8.77 -19.34
C ARG A 149 14.39 -9.69 -20.16
N GLY A 150 13.26 -9.17 -20.60
CA GLY A 150 12.25 -9.93 -21.34
C GLY A 150 11.35 -10.83 -20.46
N GLU A 151 11.63 -10.96 -19.17
CA GLU A 151 10.72 -11.61 -18.21
C GLU A 151 9.67 -10.62 -17.66
N TYR A 152 8.63 -11.17 -17.05
CA TYR A 152 7.61 -10.37 -16.38
C TYR A 152 7.86 -10.32 -14.88
N ILE A 153 7.52 -9.19 -14.27
CA ILE A 153 7.51 -9.01 -12.81
C ILE A 153 6.12 -8.61 -12.31
N GLU A 154 5.88 -8.85 -11.03
CA GLU A 154 4.67 -8.49 -10.29
C GLU A 154 5.04 -7.55 -9.14
N ILE A 155 4.62 -6.29 -9.22
CA ILE A 155 4.93 -5.24 -8.24
C ILE A 155 3.76 -5.14 -7.27
N TYR A 156 4.02 -5.28 -5.97
CA TYR A 156 3.01 -5.05 -4.94
C TYR A 156 3.03 -3.62 -4.41
N ALA A 157 1.88 -2.96 -4.44
CA ALA A 157 1.73 -1.55 -4.09
C ALA A 157 0.41 -1.28 -3.33
N THR A 158 0.22 -0.05 -2.87
CA THR A 158 -1.06 0.47 -2.39
C THR A 158 -1.27 1.91 -2.84
N GLY A 159 -2.53 2.38 -2.86
CA GLY A 159 -2.86 3.76 -3.19
C GLY A 159 -2.88 4.09 -4.69
N LEU A 160 -3.13 3.09 -5.55
CA LEU A 160 -3.26 3.30 -7.01
C LEU A 160 -4.64 3.84 -7.44
N GLY A 161 -5.56 4.07 -6.51
CA GLY A 161 -6.86 4.70 -6.77
C GLY A 161 -7.96 3.73 -7.15
N ALA A 162 -9.03 4.25 -7.74
CA ALA A 162 -10.26 3.50 -7.97
C ALA A 162 -10.09 2.28 -8.88
N VAL A 163 -10.86 1.23 -8.60
CA VAL A 163 -10.87 -0.03 -9.36
C VAL A 163 -12.28 -0.38 -9.83
N GLU A 164 -12.36 -1.13 -10.92
CA GLU A 164 -13.54 -1.91 -11.28
C GLU A 164 -13.77 -3.03 -10.24
N ASN A 165 -15.00 -3.56 -10.15
CA ASN A 165 -15.34 -4.68 -9.25
C ASN A 165 -14.84 -4.44 -7.81
N GLU A 166 -15.05 -3.23 -7.30
CA GLU A 166 -14.59 -2.80 -5.97
C GLU A 166 -15.15 -3.73 -4.86
N PRO A 167 -14.28 -4.34 -4.03
CA PRO A 167 -14.75 -5.14 -2.90
C PRO A 167 -15.25 -4.24 -1.77
N ARG A 168 -16.12 -4.75 -0.90
CA ARG A 168 -16.50 -4.02 0.32
C ARG A 168 -15.26 -3.75 1.19
N SER A 169 -15.26 -2.62 1.90
CA SER A 169 -14.23 -2.29 2.88
C SER A 169 -13.97 -3.47 3.83
N GLY A 170 -12.70 -3.82 3.99
CA GLY A 170 -12.22 -4.95 4.79
C GLY A 170 -12.24 -6.29 4.07
N SER A 171 -12.94 -6.42 2.95
CA SER A 171 -13.02 -7.68 2.18
C SER A 171 -11.87 -7.79 1.20
N ALA A 172 -11.41 -9.02 0.98
CA ALA A 172 -10.39 -9.30 -0.04
C ALA A 172 -10.95 -9.08 -1.46
N ALA A 173 -10.06 -8.72 -2.37
CA ALA A 173 -10.37 -8.67 -3.80
C ALA A 173 -10.66 -10.07 -4.36
N SER A 174 -11.60 -10.16 -5.30
CA SER A 174 -11.93 -11.42 -5.97
C SER A 174 -10.88 -11.78 -7.01
N ALA A 175 -10.64 -13.09 -7.21
CA ALA A 175 -9.88 -13.60 -8.35
C ALA A 175 -10.71 -13.59 -9.65
N ASN A 176 -12.04 -13.53 -9.55
CA ASN A 176 -12.95 -13.46 -10.70
C ASN A 176 -14.32 -12.85 -10.32
N PRO A 177 -14.75 -11.73 -10.93
CA PRO A 177 -13.98 -10.89 -11.83
C PRO A 177 -12.85 -10.17 -11.09
N LEU A 178 -11.79 -9.80 -11.81
CA LEU A 178 -10.66 -9.05 -11.25
C LEU A 178 -11.03 -7.58 -11.01
N SER A 179 -10.46 -6.98 -9.95
CA SER A 179 -10.63 -5.56 -9.66
C SER A 179 -9.54 -4.72 -10.32
N ARG A 180 -9.69 -4.41 -11.61
CA ARG A 180 -8.71 -3.65 -12.42
C ARG A 180 -8.69 -2.17 -12.06
N THR A 181 -7.53 -1.52 -12.04
CA THR A 181 -7.46 -0.07 -11.86
C THR A 181 -8.15 0.67 -13.02
N THR A 182 -8.83 1.77 -12.70
CA THR A 182 -9.51 2.62 -13.68
C THR A 182 -8.53 3.49 -14.46
N ALA A 183 -7.40 3.87 -13.85
CA ALA A 183 -6.25 4.47 -14.51
C ALA A 183 -5.12 3.44 -14.66
N ILE A 184 -4.33 3.54 -15.74
CA ILE A 184 -3.18 2.66 -15.98
C ILE A 184 -1.92 3.33 -15.42
N PRO A 185 -1.16 2.69 -14.52
CA PRO A 185 0.10 3.24 -14.02
C PRO A 185 1.18 3.22 -15.10
N SER A 186 2.16 4.12 -14.98
CA SER A 186 3.42 4.05 -15.71
C SER A 186 4.52 3.53 -14.79
N VAL A 187 5.44 2.72 -15.34
CA VAL A 187 6.58 2.17 -14.60
C VAL A 187 7.86 2.35 -15.41
N THR A 188 8.95 2.68 -14.73
CA THR A 188 10.30 2.70 -15.29
C THR A 188 11.24 1.81 -14.50
N ILE A 189 12.16 1.11 -15.19
CA ILE A 189 13.27 0.36 -14.60
C ILE A 189 14.58 1.02 -15.06
N GLY A 190 15.33 1.58 -14.11
CA GLY A 190 16.57 2.30 -14.38
C GLY A 190 16.39 3.50 -15.30
N GLY A 191 15.21 4.13 -15.27
CA GLY A 191 14.84 5.22 -16.17
C GLY A 191 14.29 4.78 -17.54
N VAL A 192 14.32 3.49 -17.85
CA VAL A 192 13.74 2.93 -19.09
C VAL A 192 12.26 2.64 -18.87
N ALA A 193 11.40 3.15 -19.74
CA ALA A 193 9.96 2.92 -19.68
C ALA A 193 9.63 1.44 -19.91
N ALA A 194 8.72 0.90 -19.11
CA ALA A 194 8.34 -0.49 -19.18
C ALA A 194 6.84 -0.69 -19.49
N THR A 195 6.53 -1.80 -20.16
CA THR A 195 5.16 -2.09 -20.60
C THR A 195 4.37 -2.75 -19.47
N VAL A 196 3.39 -2.02 -18.92
CA VAL A 196 2.42 -2.54 -17.96
C VAL A 196 1.38 -3.39 -18.69
N THR A 197 1.23 -4.65 -18.28
CA THR A 197 0.26 -5.60 -18.87
C THR A 197 -0.95 -5.85 -17.99
N PHE A 198 -0.85 -5.54 -16.70
CA PHE A 198 -1.96 -5.60 -15.76
C PHE A 198 -1.75 -4.62 -14.60
N SER A 199 -2.83 -4.04 -14.10
CA SER A 199 -2.88 -3.31 -12.84
C SER A 199 -4.26 -3.46 -12.19
N GLY A 200 -4.29 -3.80 -10.91
CA GLY A 200 -5.52 -4.05 -10.17
C GLY A 200 -5.24 -4.43 -8.72
N LEU A 201 -6.28 -4.72 -7.94
CA LEU A 201 -6.10 -5.34 -6.63
C LEU A 201 -5.56 -6.76 -6.79
N ALA A 202 -4.58 -7.11 -5.95
CA ALA A 202 -4.10 -8.48 -5.83
C ALA A 202 -5.24 -9.35 -5.25
N PRO A 203 -5.64 -10.45 -5.92
CA PRO A 203 -6.67 -11.34 -5.39
C PRO A 203 -6.36 -11.83 -3.99
N GLU A 204 -7.41 -12.08 -3.20
CA GLU A 204 -7.34 -12.59 -1.82
C GLU A 204 -6.71 -11.62 -0.80
N LEU A 205 -6.21 -10.46 -1.25
CA LEU A 205 -5.65 -9.42 -0.40
C LEU A 205 -6.59 -8.22 -0.29
N VAL A 206 -6.45 -7.49 0.81
CA VAL A 206 -7.21 -6.26 1.10
C VAL A 206 -6.30 -5.07 0.85
N GLY A 207 -6.67 -4.16 -0.04
CA GLY A 207 -5.97 -2.90 -0.28
C GLY A 207 -4.56 -3.00 -0.87
N VAL A 208 -4.11 -4.21 -1.24
CA VAL A 208 -2.87 -4.45 -1.98
C VAL A 208 -3.19 -4.50 -3.47
N TYR A 209 -2.42 -3.75 -4.24
CA TYR A 209 -2.46 -3.72 -5.69
C TYR A 209 -1.30 -4.55 -6.23
N GLN A 210 -1.54 -5.20 -7.36
CA GLN A 210 -0.54 -5.88 -8.15
C GLN A 210 -0.43 -5.21 -9.53
N VAL A 211 0.79 -4.92 -9.95
CA VAL A 211 1.09 -4.40 -11.28
C VAL A 211 2.03 -5.36 -11.99
N ASN A 212 1.59 -5.93 -13.10
CA ASN A 212 2.42 -6.81 -13.92
C ASN A 212 3.01 -6.01 -15.07
N MET A 213 4.28 -6.25 -15.35
CA MET A 213 4.97 -5.57 -16.44
C MET A 213 6.13 -6.38 -17.00
N LEU A 214 6.47 -6.11 -18.25
CA LEU A 214 7.62 -6.68 -18.95
C LEU A 214 8.89 -5.89 -18.58
N VAL A 215 9.94 -6.58 -18.14
CA VAL A 215 11.28 -5.98 -17.95
C VAL A 215 11.86 -5.63 -19.33
N PRO A 216 12.12 -4.35 -19.64
CA PRO A 216 12.59 -3.94 -20.97
C PRO A 216 13.92 -4.59 -21.37
N ASP A 217 14.11 -4.87 -22.66
CA ASP A 217 15.33 -5.49 -23.21
C ASP A 217 16.58 -4.60 -23.04
N ASP A 218 16.39 -3.29 -22.90
CA ASP A 218 17.42 -2.27 -22.70
C ASP A 218 17.49 -1.75 -21.24
N ALA A 219 16.72 -2.33 -20.31
CA ALA A 219 16.79 -1.97 -18.89
C ALA A 219 18.20 -2.23 -18.33
N PRO A 220 18.82 -1.31 -17.58
CA PRO A 220 20.15 -1.54 -17.02
C PRO A 220 20.15 -2.77 -16.10
N VAL A 221 21.31 -3.45 -16.03
CA VAL A 221 21.53 -4.61 -15.16
C VAL A 221 22.22 -4.19 -13.86
N GLY A 222 22.05 -4.99 -12.81
CA GLY A 222 22.69 -4.78 -11.52
C GLY A 222 21.83 -5.24 -10.35
N GLU A 223 22.43 -5.28 -9.17
CA GLU A 223 21.79 -5.76 -7.94
C GLU A 223 20.74 -4.79 -7.36
N ALA A 224 20.76 -3.52 -7.79
CA ALA A 224 19.92 -2.46 -7.24
C ALA A 224 19.52 -1.44 -8.32
N VAL A 225 18.82 -1.90 -9.34
CA VAL A 225 18.28 -1.07 -10.42
C VAL A 225 17.03 -0.33 -9.93
N PRO A 226 16.95 1.00 -10.03
CA PRO A 226 15.79 1.76 -9.57
C PRO A 226 14.51 1.36 -10.30
N LEU A 227 13.42 1.16 -9.57
CA LEU A 227 12.07 0.97 -10.09
C LEU A 227 11.19 2.10 -9.57
N VAL A 228 10.53 2.79 -10.49
CA VAL A 228 9.66 3.93 -10.19
C VAL A 228 8.30 3.68 -10.82
N LEU A 229 7.25 3.79 -10.03
CA LEU A 229 5.85 3.72 -10.46
C LEU A 229 5.20 5.09 -10.28
N SER A 230 4.38 5.50 -11.25
CA SER A 230 3.51 6.67 -11.10
C SER A 230 2.13 6.44 -11.72
N ILE A 231 1.12 7.15 -11.23
CA ILE A 231 -0.26 7.07 -11.72
C ILE A 231 -0.93 8.43 -11.52
N GLU A 232 -1.65 8.92 -12.52
CA GLU A 232 -2.29 10.26 -12.53
C GLU A 232 -1.35 11.42 -12.10
N GLY A 233 -0.06 11.32 -12.42
CA GLY A 233 0.96 12.32 -12.05
C GLY A 233 1.50 12.22 -10.62
N ALA A 234 0.96 11.34 -9.77
CA ALA A 234 1.52 11.02 -8.46
C ALA A 234 2.59 9.93 -8.58
N VAL A 235 3.76 10.14 -7.96
CA VAL A 235 4.91 9.24 -8.01
C VAL A 235 5.04 8.49 -6.68
N ALA A 236 5.31 7.17 -6.73
CA ALA A 236 5.55 6.35 -5.55
C ALA A 236 6.96 6.59 -4.97
N ASN A 237 7.26 5.98 -3.82
CA ASN A 237 8.64 5.78 -3.40
C ASN A 237 9.45 5.03 -4.48
N THR A 238 10.70 5.42 -4.66
CA THR A 238 11.64 4.67 -5.49
C THR A 238 12.13 3.45 -4.72
N VAL A 239 11.95 2.28 -5.30
CA VAL A 239 12.50 1.01 -4.80
C VAL A 239 13.57 0.51 -5.75
N THR A 240 14.25 -0.57 -5.41
CA THR A 240 15.19 -1.24 -6.31
C THR A 240 14.73 -2.67 -6.60
N ILE A 241 15.20 -3.20 -7.73
CA ILE A 241 15.15 -4.63 -8.07
C ILE A 241 16.53 -5.08 -8.57
N ALA A 242 16.81 -6.38 -8.56
CA ALA A 242 17.98 -6.93 -9.24
C ALA A 242 17.62 -7.39 -10.66
N VAL A 243 18.42 -6.98 -11.64
CA VAL A 243 18.22 -7.28 -13.07
C VAL A 243 19.50 -7.89 -13.65
N ARG A 244 19.36 -8.91 -14.50
CA ARG A 244 20.46 -9.59 -15.21
C ARG A 244 20.20 -9.73 -16.71
#